data_AF-A0A8J6Y7C8-F1
#
_entry.id   AF-A0A8J6Y7C8-F1
#
_cell.length_a   1.000
_cell.length_b   1.000
_cell.length_c   1.000
_cell.angle_alpha   90.00
_cell.angle_beta   90.00
_cell.angle_gamma   90.00
#
_symmetry.space_group_name_H-M   'P 1'
#
loop_
_entity.id
_entity.type
_entity.pdbx_description
1 polymer ?
#
loop_
_entity_poly.entity_id
_entity_poly.type
_entity_poly.pdbx_seq_one_letter_code
_entity_poly.pdbx_strand_id
1 'polypeptide(L)'
;MRVLREADACLEPGEIGALLRREGLYSSHLGLWRRQRDEGTLQGLAPRKRGRKTKAKNPLSKTVAELERENERLKRRLKQAETIIDVQKKVSQILGIPLDDEPNGKNE
;
A
#
# COMPACT_ATOMS: atom_id res chain seq x y z
N MET A 1 36.91 3.25 -8.05
CA MET A 1 36.81 4.52 -7.30
C MET A 1 38.16 4.86 -6.67
N ARG A 2 38.83 5.94 -7.10
CA ARG A 2 40.17 6.34 -6.59
C ARG A 2 40.08 7.02 -5.22
N VAL A 3 39.20 8.00 -5.07
CA VAL A 3 38.99 8.76 -3.83
C VAL A 3 38.56 7.89 -2.64
N LEU A 4 37.68 6.90 -2.85
CA LEU A 4 37.31 5.97 -1.77
C LEU A 4 38.49 5.11 -1.31
N ARG A 5 39.39 4.70 -2.22
CA ARG A 5 40.58 3.92 -1.85
C ARG A 5 41.60 4.76 -1.08
N GLU A 6 41.76 6.02 -1.47
CA GLU A 6 42.60 6.98 -0.74
C GLU A 6 41.99 7.30 0.64
N ALA A 7 40.67 7.50 0.72
CA ALA A 7 39.97 7.73 1.99
C ALA A 7 40.01 6.52 2.94
N ASP A 8 40.01 5.29 2.39
CA ASP A 8 40.15 4.05 3.15
C ASP A 8 41.63 3.78 3.55
N ALA A 9 42.60 4.44 2.91
CA ALA A 9 44.03 4.36 3.22
C ALA A 9 44.52 5.44 4.21
N CYS A 10 43.71 6.47 4.48
CA CYS A 10 43.97 7.46 5.51
C CYS A 10 43.79 6.82 6.91
N LEU A 11 44.84 6.84 7.73
CA LEU A 11 44.86 6.23 9.06
C LEU A 11 45.03 7.28 10.17
N GLU A 12 45.62 8.43 9.85
CA GLU A 12 45.89 9.47 10.82
C GLU A 12 44.71 10.46 10.96
N PRO A 13 44.46 10.99 12.18
CA PRO A 13 43.46 12.02 12.40
C PRO A 13 43.71 13.26 11.53
N GLY A 14 42.74 13.60 10.68
CA GLY A 14 42.78 14.81 9.84
C GLY A 14 43.20 14.61 8.38
N GLU A 15 43.78 13.46 8.02
CA GLU A 15 44.14 13.13 6.63
C GLU A 15 42.91 13.08 5.71
N ILE A 16 41.81 12.49 6.21
CA ILE A 16 40.53 12.45 5.50
C ILE A 16 40.03 13.88 5.24
N GLY A 17 40.18 14.78 6.20
CA GLY A 17 39.79 16.19 6.04
C GLY A 17 40.66 16.95 5.04
N ALA A 18 41.96 16.62 4.93
CA ALA A 18 42.85 17.19 3.93
C ALA A 18 42.52 16.66 2.51
N LEU A 19 42.27 15.36 2.40
CA LEU A 19 41.79 14.72 1.16
C LEU A 19 40.49 15.37 0.67
N LEU A 20 39.50 15.53 1.55
CA LEU A 20 38.21 16.14 1.23
C LEU A 20 38.35 17.58 0.73
N ARG A 21 39.24 18.38 1.35
CA ARG A 21 39.51 19.75 0.89
C ARG A 21 40.21 19.80 -0.46
N ARG A 22 41.17 18.90 -0.72
CA ARG A 22 41.85 18.80 -2.02
C ARG A 22 40.89 18.43 -3.14
N GLU A 23 40.00 17.49 -2.88
CA GLU A 23 39.03 17.00 -3.86
C GLU A 23 37.75 17.87 -3.94
N GLY A 24 37.60 18.88 -3.06
CA GLY A 24 36.41 19.73 -2.99
C GLY A 24 35.14 18.97 -2.54
N LEU A 25 35.29 17.91 -1.76
CA LEU A 25 34.22 17.01 -1.36
C LEU A 25 33.78 17.24 0.08
N TYR A 26 32.50 17.00 0.33
CA TYR A 26 31.95 16.98 1.69
C TYR A 26 31.91 15.55 2.25
N SER A 27 32.00 15.40 3.58
CA SER A 27 32.00 14.09 4.25
C SER A 27 30.78 13.22 3.91
N SER A 28 29.62 13.84 3.63
CA SER A 28 28.41 13.15 3.18
C SER A 28 28.60 12.38 1.86
N HIS A 29 29.49 12.85 0.97
CA HIS A 29 29.79 12.19 -0.30
C HIS A 29 30.50 10.86 -0.08
N LEU A 30 31.42 10.79 0.88
CA LEU A 30 32.09 9.52 1.22
C LEU A 30 31.10 8.50 1.77
N GLY A 31 30.19 8.92 2.65
CA GLY A 31 29.13 8.06 3.17
C GLY A 31 28.20 7.54 2.07
N LEU A 32 27.76 8.44 1.17
CA LEU A 32 26.93 8.08 0.03
C LEU A 32 27.65 7.11 -0.91
N TRP A 33 28.91 7.37 -1.24
CA TRP A 33 29.69 6.53 -2.16
C TRP A 33 30.07 5.18 -1.56
N ARG A 34 30.33 5.09 -0.24
CA ARG A 34 30.50 3.81 0.47
C ARG A 34 29.23 2.98 0.39
N ARG A 35 28.07 3.58 0.72
CA ARG A 35 26.77 2.93 0.59
C ARG A 35 26.47 2.48 -0.84
N GLN A 36 26.76 3.31 -1.85
CA GLN A 36 26.58 2.96 -3.26
C GLN A 36 27.54 1.85 -3.71
N ARG A 37 28.78 1.80 -3.19
CA ARG A 37 29.72 0.70 -3.42
C ARG A 37 29.17 -0.59 -2.84
N ASP A 38 28.66 -0.56 -1.61
CA ASP A 38 28.14 -1.74 -0.93
C ASP A 38 26.83 -2.22 -1.58
N GLU A 39 25.89 -1.31 -1.87
CA GLU A 39 24.68 -1.59 -2.64
C GLU A 39 25.00 -2.07 -4.07
N GLY A 40 26.02 -1.50 -4.72
CA GLY A 40 26.48 -1.89 -6.06
C GLY A 40 27.17 -3.25 -6.08
N THR A 41 27.87 -3.61 -5.00
CA THR A 41 28.46 -4.95 -4.82
C THR A 41 27.35 -5.97 -4.60
N LEU A 42 26.37 -5.66 -3.74
CA LEU A 42 25.20 -6.49 -3.49
C LEU A 42 24.30 -6.63 -4.73
N GLN A 43 24.08 -5.55 -5.49
CA GLN A 43 23.31 -5.55 -6.74
C GLN A 43 24.08 -6.15 -7.92
N GLY A 44 25.42 -6.18 -7.87
CA GLY A 44 26.28 -6.81 -8.90
C GLY A 44 26.34 -8.32 -8.76
N LEU A 45 26.19 -8.84 -7.54
CA LEU A 45 26.11 -10.28 -7.25
C LEU A 45 24.74 -10.88 -7.55
N ALA A 46 23.66 -10.07 -7.51
CA ALA A 46 22.32 -10.50 -7.85
C ALA A 46 22.01 -10.25 -9.33
N PRO A 47 21.54 -11.24 -10.12
CA PRO A 47 21.15 -10.99 -11.50
C PRO A 47 20.02 -9.95 -11.55
N ARG A 48 20.32 -8.74 -12.02
CA ARG A 48 19.30 -7.68 -12.24
C ARG A 48 18.33 -8.16 -13.32
N LYS A 49 17.07 -8.41 -12.94
CA LYS A 49 15.97 -8.54 -13.92
C LYS A 49 15.90 -7.25 -14.75
N ARG A 50 16.28 -7.32 -16.01
CA ARG A 50 16.05 -6.25 -17.00
C ARG A 50 14.54 -6.11 -17.23
N GLY A 51 14.06 -4.87 -17.30
CA GLY A 51 12.66 -4.55 -17.59
C GLY A 51 12.01 -3.64 -16.55
N ARG A 52 10.78 -3.17 -16.86
CA ARG A 52 9.96 -2.33 -15.98
C ARG A 52 9.76 -3.05 -14.64
N LYS A 53 10.08 -2.38 -13.52
CA LYS A 53 9.76 -2.89 -12.19
C LYS A 53 8.26 -3.21 -12.15
N THR A 54 7.90 -4.47 -11.96
CA THR A 54 6.50 -4.88 -11.82
C THR A 54 5.97 -4.21 -10.58
N LYS A 55 4.96 -3.33 -10.72
CA LYS A 55 4.25 -2.78 -9.56
C LYS A 55 3.75 -3.98 -8.75
N ALA A 56 4.05 -4.00 -7.45
CA ALA A 56 3.57 -5.05 -6.56
C ALA A 56 2.05 -5.11 -6.68
N LYS A 57 1.52 -6.29 -7.06
CA LYS A 57 0.08 -6.50 -7.19
C LYS A 57 -0.50 -6.34 -5.77
N ASN A 58 -1.43 -5.40 -5.58
CA ASN A 58 -2.00 -5.16 -4.26
C ASN A 58 -2.67 -6.47 -3.78
N PRO A 59 -2.20 -7.09 -2.68
CA PRO A 59 -2.73 -8.36 -2.21
C PRO A 59 -4.23 -8.28 -1.88
N LEU A 60 -4.73 -7.09 -1.55
CA LEU A 60 -6.12 -6.84 -1.18
C LEU A 60 -7.05 -6.67 -2.39
N SER A 61 -6.54 -6.55 -3.62
CA SER A 61 -7.39 -6.24 -4.78
C SER A 61 -8.44 -7.31 -5.06
N LYS A 62 -8.14 -8.58 -4.76
CA LYS A 62 -9.10 -9.69 -4.91
C LYS A 62 -10.22 -9.59 -3.88
N THR A 63 -9.84 -9.40 -2.61
CA THR A 63 -10.78 -9.28 -1.50
C THR A 63 -11.70 -8.08 -1.67
N VAL A 64 -11.17 -6.93 -2.13
CA VAL A 64 -11.99 -5.75 -2.45
C VAL A 64 -13.03 -6.06 -3.52
N ALA A 65 -12.62 -6.70 -4.62
CA ALA A 65 -13.55 -7.05 -5.69
C ALA A 65 -14.62 -8.07 -5.27
N GLU A 66 -14.28 -9.01 -4.39
CA GLU A 66 -15.24 -9.96 -3.80
C GLU A 66 -16.23 -9.23 -2.89
N LEU A 67 -15.74 -8.40 -1.97
CA LEU A 67 -16.57 -7.62 -1.06
C LEU A 67 -17.52 -6.66 -1.79
N GLU A 68 -17.06 -6.03 -2.86
CA GLU A 68 -17.89 -5.14 -3.69
C GLU A 68 -19.07 -5.89 -4.33
N ARG A 69 -18.82 -7.10 -4.87
CA ARG A 69 -19.89 -7.95 -5.44
C ARG A 69 -20.89 -8.38 -4.39
N GLU A 70 -20.42 -8.76 -3.21
CA GLU A 70 -21.32 -9.16 -2.12
C GLU A 70 -22.16 -7.99 -1.64
N ASN A 71 -21.56 -6.80 -1.52
CA ASN A 71 -22.29 -5.57 -1.19
C ASN A 71 -23.40 -5.29 -2.20
N GLU A 72 -23.10 -5.41 -3.49
CA GLU A 72 -24.08 -5.18 -4.54
C GLU A 72 -25.23 -6.20 -4.47
N ARG A 73 -24.90 -7.48 -4.27
CA ARG A 73 -25.90 -8.56 -4.08
C ARG A 73 -26.81 -8.28 -2.88
N LEU A 74 -26.23 -7.88 -1.75
CA LEU A 74 -26.98 -7.56 -0.53
C LEU A 74 -27.90 -6.35 -0.72
N LYS A 75 -27.40 -5.29 -1.36
CA LYS A 75 -28.21 -4.10 -1.69
C LYS A 75 -29.41 -4.44 -2.58
N ARG A 76 -29.23 -5.32 -3.57
CA ARG A 76 -30.34 -5.78 -4.42
C ARG A 76 -31.39 -6.55 -3.63
N ARG A 77 -30.98 -7.44 -2.72
CA ARG A 77 -31.91 -8.18 -1.84
C ARG A 77 -32.67 -7.25 -0.90
N LEU A 78 -31.96 -6.28 -0.32
CA LEU A 78 -32.55 -5.29 0.57
C LEU A 78 -33.62 -4.46 -0.17
N LYS A 79 -33.31 -3.96 -1.36
CA LYS A 79 -34.28 -3.25 -2.22
C LYS A 79 -35.52 -4.10 -2.56
N GLN A 80 -35.32 -5.40 -2.81
CA GLN A 80 -36.44 -6.31 -3.07
C GLN A 80 -37.32 -6.48 -1.83
N ALA A 81 -36.72 -6.66 -0.65
CA ALA A 81 -37.45 -6.77 0.62
C ALA A 81 -38.22 -5.47 0.94
N GLU A 82 -37.59 -4.31 0.77
CA GLU A 82 -38.24 -3.00 0.93
C GLU A 82 -39.45 -2.86 0.00
N THR A 83 -39.31 -3.28 -1.26
CA THR A 83 -40.42 -3.23 -2.23
C THR A 83 -41.57 -4.15 -1.80
N ILE A 84 -41.28 -5.33 -1.27
CA ILE A 84 -42.30 -6.26 -0.75
C ILE A 84 -43.03 -5.63 0.44
N ILE A 85 -42.28 -5.06 1.39
CA ILE A 85 -42.84 -4.38 2.57
C ILE A 85 -43.74 -3.22 2.13
N ASP A 86 -43.31 -2.42 1.15
CA ASP A 86 -44.11 -1.31 0.62
C ASP A 86 -45.41 -1.79 -0.02
N VAL A 87 -45.37 -2.88 -0.79
CA VAL A 87 -46.57 -3.47 -1.40
C VAL A 87 -47.50 -4.01 -0.31
N GLN A 88 -46.98 -4.73 0.69
CA GLN A 88 -47.76 -5.24 1.82
C GLN A 88 -48.47 -4.11 2.56
N LYS A 89 -47.77 -3.02 2.87
CA LYS A 89 -48.33 -1.82 3.52
C LYS A 89 -49.45 -1.19 2.68
N LYS A 90 -49.24 -1.01 1.37
CA LYS A 90 -50.26 -0.44 0.47
C LYS A 90 -51.51 -1.32 0.37
N VAL A 91 -51.34 -2.64 0.26
CA VAL A 91 -52.47 -3.58 0.18
C VAL A 91 -53.28 -3.58 1.48
N SER A 92 -52.61 -3.61 2.63
CA SER A 92 -53.25 -3.50 3.95
C SER A 92 -54.06 -2.20 4.09
N GLN A 93 -53.49 -1.06 3.68
CA GLN A 93 -54.19 0.23 3.68
C GLN A 93 -55.45 0.23 2.82
N ILE A 94 -55.38 -0.37 1.63
CA ILE A 94 -56.53 -0.46 0.71
C ILE A 94 -57.63 -1.38 1.28
N LEU A 95 -57.23 -2.48 1.92
CA LEU A 95 -58.17 -3.51 2.42
C LEU A 95 -58.62 -3.27 3.87
N GLY A 96 -58.09 -2.25 4.55
CA GLY A 96 -58.41 -1.96 5.96
C GLY A 96 -57.95 -3.05 6.94
N ILE A 97 -56.99 -3.89 6.54
CA ILE A 97 -56.46 -4.98 7.38
C ILE A 97 -55.34 -4.38 8.24
N PRO A 98 -55.42 -4.38 9.57
CA PRO A 98 -54.33 -3.89 10.42
C PRO A 98 -53.07 -4.74 10.21
N LEU A 99 -51.93 -4.09 9.96
CA LEU A 99 -50.60 -4.71 10.00
C LEU A 99 -50.00 -4.47 11.38
N ASP A 100 -49.55 -5.52 12.05
CA ASP A 100 -48.74 -5.41 13.26
C ASP A 100 -47.38 -4.82 12.87
N ASP A 101 -47.24 -3.49 13.04
CA ASP A 101 -45.98 -2.76 12.92
C ASP A 101 -45.10 -3.04 14.15
N GLU A 102 -44.62 -4.28 14.34
CA GLU A 102 -43.51 -4.52 15.27
C GLU A 102 -42.17 -4.39 14.54
N PRO A 103 -41.36 -3.36 14.84
CA PRO A 103 -39.97 -3.34 14.43
C PRO A 103 -39.22 -4.36 15.28
N ASN A 104 -39.12 -5.61 14.81
CA ASN A 104 -38.26 -6.60 15.43
C ASN A 104 -36.78 -6.27 15.13
N GLY A 105 -36.27 -5.27 15.83
CA GLY A 105 -34.87 -4.90 15.93
C GLY A 105 -34.31 -5.30 17.30
N LYS A 106 -34.47 -6.56 17.71
CA LYS A 106 -33.66 -7.13 18.80
C LYS A 106 -32.49 -7.88 18.17
N ASN A 107 -31.39 -7.15 17.98
CA ASN A 107 -30.08 -7.75 17.81
C ASN A 107 -29.32 -7.53 19.13
N GLU A 108 -29.31 -8.57 19.95
CA GLU A 108 -28.36 -8.77 21.05
C GLU A 108 -27.13 -9.50 20.52
#